data_AF-A0A3P6PXX5-F1
#
_entry.id   AF-A0A3P6PXX5-F1
#
_cell.length_a   1.000
_cell.length_b   1.000
_cell.length_c   1.000
_cell.angle_alpha   90.00
_cell.angle_beta   90.00
_cell.angle_gamma   90.00
#
_symmetry.space_group_name_H-M   'P 1'
#
loop_
_entity.id
_entity.type
_entity.pdbx_description
1 polymer ?
#
loop_
_entity_poly.entity_id
_entity_poly.type
_entity_poly.pdbx_seq_one_letter_code
_entity_poly.pdbx_strand_id
1 'polypeptide(L)'
;MSELAPEIIIRKGFLRDKIYAKFIEPSNISLDVEGSRKLCTWCGWGWPFIDIGYYTSSATHIQERASYEGVQPTLAKSNVFPLIIRPFYKHWVPAPRNVFAVITQPKPDNVDCYTPGWSHAFETPLQRRSMPCNKLAHRYAFVEHSPLYKNGEQDNLSDLVWLRERLILGNRSIHEIRLVAPRQVAHVDTYEMRVVRL
;
A
#
# COMPACT_ATOMS: atom_id res chain seq x y z
N MET A 1 30.48 2.79 19.52
CA MET A 1 30.64 2.45 18.09
C MET A 1 29.47 3.09 17.36
N SER A 2 29.71 4.06 16.48
CA SER A 2 28.65 4.57 15.60
C SER A 2 28.45 3.52 14.50
N GLU A 3 27.28 2.90 14.46
CA GLU A 3 26.89 2.05 13.33
C GLU A 3 26.92 2.92 12.06
N LEU A 4 27.71 2.49 11.07
CA LEU A 4 27.68 3.13 9.76
C LEU A 4 26.30 2.88 9.15
N ALA A 5 25.74 3.91 8.50
CA ALA A 5 24.47 3.75 7.80
C ALA A 5 24.58 2.62 6.75
N PRO A 6 23.50 1.85 6.53
CA PRO A 6 23.52 0.78 5.55
C PRO A 6 23.90 1.29 4.16
N GLU A 7 24.71 0.50 3.46
CA GLU A 7 25.04 0.78 2.07
C GLU A 7 23.80 0.49 1.19
N ILE A 8 23.19 1.56 0.68
CA ILE A 8 22.00 1.50 -0.17
C ILE A 8 22.40 1.62 -1.65
N ILE A 9 21.98 0.65 -2.44
CA ILE A 9 22.26 0.54 -3.87
C ILE A 9 21.00 0.88 -4.65
N ILE A 10 21.14 1.79 -5.62
CA ILE A 10 20.09 2.12 -6.59
C ILE A 10 20.47 1.50 -7.92
N ARG A 11 19.61 0.62 -8.43
CA ARG A 11 19.76 0.04 -9.77
C ARG A 11 18.71 0.61 -10.70
N LYS A 12 19.19 1.28 -11.74
CA LYS A 12 18.34 1.77 -12.84
C LYS A 12 17.72 0.58 -13.57
N GLY A 13 16.41 0.58 -13.70
CA GLY A 13 15.67 -0.35 -14.55
C GLY A 13 15.03 0.38 -15.73
N PHE A 14 14.31 -0.36 -16.57
CA PHE A 14 13.67 0.23 -17.75
C PHE A 14 12.41 1.03 -17.38
N LEU A 15 11.47 0.40 -16.66
CA LEU A 15 10.19 1.02 -16.27
C LEU A 15 10.11 1.36 -14.77
N ARG A 16 10.91 0.68 -13.95
CA ARG A 16 11.03 0.91 -12.51
C ARG A 16 12.48 0.77 -12.09
N ASP A 17 12.93 1.64 -11.20
CA ASP A 17 14.22 1.50 -10.54
C ASP A 17 14.07 0.67 -9.26
N LYS A 18 15.17 0.09 -8.79
CA LYS A 18 15.22 -0.73 -7.59
C LYS A 18 16.14 -0.11 -6.56
N ILE A 19 15.69 0.01 -5.32
CA ILE A 19 16.52 0.36 -4.16
C ILE A 19 16.66 -0.88 -3.28
N TYR A 20 17.88 -1.30 -2.96
CA TYR A 20 18.15 -2.45 -2.10
C TYR A 20 19.46 -2.26 -1.34
N ALA A 21 19.68 -3.06 -0.30
CA ALA A 21 20.93 -3.01 0.46
C ALA A 21 22.03 -3.83 -0.22
N LYS A 22 23.28 -3.67 0.22
CA LYS A 22 24.39 -4.54 -0.19
C LYS A 22 24.03 -6.02 -0.04
N PHE A 23 24.53 -6.86 -0.95
CA PHE A 23 24.37 -8.30 -0.83
C PHE A 23 25.06 -8.86 0.41
N ILE A 24 24.34 -9.73 1.13
CA ILE A 24 24.92 -10.50 2.23
C ILE A 24 25.84 -11.61 1.69
N GLU A 25 26.84 -11.98 2.48
CA GLU A 25 27.72 -13.10 2.15
C GLU A 25 26.91 -14.41 2.04
N PRO A 26 27.20 -15.29 1.05
CA PRO A 26 26.46 -16.54 0.86
C PRO A 26 26.40 -17.44 2.10
N SER A 27 27.45 -17.42 2.93
CA SER A 27 27.51 -18.18 4.19
C SER A 27 26.48 -17.73 5.23
N ASN A 28 25.95 -16.50 5.10
CA ASN A 28 25.00 -15.91 6.04
C ASN A 28 23.54 -16.01 5.57
N ILE A 29 23.25 -16.75 4.49
CA ILE A 29 21.91 -16.75 3.88
C ILE A 29 20.79 -17.19 4.82
N SER A 30 21.10 -18.09 5.76
CA SER A 30 20.18 -18.61 6.78
C SER A 30 20.13 -17.75 8.06
N LEU A 31 20.98 -16.73 8.17
CA LEU A 31 21.05 -15.84 9.32
C LEU A 31 20.22 -14.58 9.07
N ASP A 32 19.71 -14.00 10.16
CA ASP A 32 19.07 -12.68 10.12
C ASP A 32 20.13 -11.58 10.23
N VAL A 33 20.84 -11.36 9.12
CA VAL A 33 21.85 -10.31 8.99
C VAL A 33 21.36 -9.18 8.09
N GLU A 34 21.82 -7.96 8.37
CA GLU A 34 21.51 -6.78 7.57
C GLU A 34 22.06 -6.90 6.15
N GLY A 35 21.22 -6.57 5.17
CA GLY A 35 21.56 -6.61 3.75
C GLY A 35 20.50 -7.33 2.90
N SER A 36 20.71 -7.34 1.60
CA SER A 36 19.84 -8.02 0.64
C SER A 36 20.41 -9.37 0.21
N ARG A 37 19.53 -10.29 -0.19
CA ARG A 37 19.82 -11.65 -0.64
C ARG A 37 19.63 -11.76 -2.14
N LYS A 38 20.56 -12.44 -2.82
CA LYS A 38 20.41 -12.77 -4.24
C LYS A 38 19.55 -14.03 -4.41
N LEU A 39 18.25 -13.89 -4.17
CA LEU A 39 17.27 -14.99 -4.29
C LEU A 39 16.83 -15.23 -5.75
N CYS A 40 16.80 -14.16 -6.54
CA CYS A 40 16.54 -14.22 -7.97
C CYS A 40 17.89 -14.29 -8.72
N THR A 41 18.19 -15.41 -9.39
CA THR A 41 19.50 -15.66 -10.03
C THR A 41 19.75 -14.82 -11.28
N TRP A 42 18.70 -14.60 -12.05
CA TRP A 42 18.63 -13.80 -13.28
C TRP A 42 18.36 -12.30 -13.04
N CYS A 43 17.91 -11.91 -11.85
CA CYS A 43 17.82 -10.50 -11.47
C CYS A 43 19.20 -9.99 -11.08
N GLY A 44 19.42 -8.69 -11.25
CA GLY A 44 20.62 -8.02 -10.73
C GLY A 44 20.31 -7.06 -9.58
N TRP A 45 19.24 -7.31 -8.82
CA TRP A 45 18.94 -6.65 -7.54
C TRP A 45 18.74 -7.72 -6.46
N GLY A 46 18.86 -7.35 -5.19
CA GLY A 46 18.67 -8.24 -4.05
C GLY A 46 17.35 -8.01 -3.33
N TRP A 47 16.85 -9.04 -2.65
CA TRP A 47 15.66 -8.97 -1.78
C TRP A 47 16.05 -8.85 -0.30
N PRO A 48 15.39 -8.00 0.52
CA PRO A 48 14.30 -7.10 0.16
C PRO A 48 14.79 -5.91 -0.68
N PHE A 49 13.86 -5.33 -1.45
CA PHE A 49 14.05 -4.12 -2.25
C PHE A 49 12.78 -3.26 -2.25
N ILE A 50 12.92 -2.01 -2.68
CA ILE A 50 11.86 -1.06 -2.96
C ILE A 50 11.84 -0.75 -4.46
N ASP A 51 10.65 -0.73 -5.05
CA ASP A 51 10.44 -0.29 -6.43
C ASP A 51 10.19 1.22 -6.48
N ILE A 52 10.88 1.91 -7.39
CA ILE A 52 10.56 3.29 -7.75
C ILE A 52 9.77 3.26 -9.06
N GLY A 53 8.46 3.47 -8.96
CA GLY A 53 7.57 3.58 -10.13
C GLY A 53 7.58 5.00 -10.71
N TYR A 54 7.68 5.09 -12.03
CA TYR A 54 7.55 6.36 -12.75
C TYR A 54 6.16 6.49 -13.36
N TYR A 55 5.64 7.71 -13.39
CA TYR A 55 4.32 8.01 -13.94
C TYR A 55 4.42 9.01 -15.09
N THR A 56 3.65 8.80 -16.14
CA THR A 56 3.28 9.86 -17.08
C THR A 56 2.09 10.62 -16.51
N SER A 57 1.91 11.86 -16.95
CA SER A 57 0.92 12.77 -16.38
C SER A 57 0.19 13.52 -17.49
N SER A 58 -1.15 13.48 -17.46
CA SER A 58 -2.02 14.34 -18.26
C SER A 58 -2.62 15.46 -17.39
N ALA A 59 -3.57 16.23 -17.91
CA ALA A 59 -4.25 17.27 -17.13
C ALA A 59 -4.98 16.68 -15.89
N THR A 60 -5.61 15.51 -16.03
CA THR A 60 -6.52 14.95 -15.02
C THR A 60 -6.04 13.64 -14.40
N HIS A 61 -5.10 12.93 -15.01
CA HIS A 61 -4.67 11.60 -14.58
C HIS A 61 -3.15 11.48 -14.52
N ILE A 62 -2.69 10.50 -13.74
CA ILE A 62 -1.34 9.95 -13.81
C ILE A 62 -1.44 8.48 -14.22
N GLN A 63 -0.50 8.00 -15.01
CA GLN A 63 -0.47 6.61 -15.46
C GLN A 63 0.91 6.03 -15.18
N GLU A 64 0.96 4.87 -14.54
CA GLU A 64 2.23 4.20 -14.29
C GLU A 64 2.86 3.75 -15.62
N ARG A 65 4.16 3.99 -15.78
CA ARG A 65 4.88 3.55 -16.99
C ARG A 65 4.99 2.04 -17.06
N ALA A 66 5.15 1.39 -15.91
CA ALA A 66 5.17 -0.05 -15.80
C ALA A 66 3.75 -0.62 -15.92
N SER A 67 3.62 -1.76 -16.59
CA SER A 67 2.39 -2.54 -16.59
C SER A 67 2.43 -3.61 -15.50
N TYR A 68 1.27 -3.93 -14.95
CA TYR A 68 1.03 -5.06 -14.07
C TYR A 68 -0.06 -5.92 -14.70
N GLU A 69 0.20 -7.21 -14.90
CA GLU A 69 -0.73 -8.13 -15.58
C GLU A 69 -1.25 -7.59 -16.94
N GLY A 70 -0.39 -6.88 -17.68
CA GLY A 70 -0.74 -6.29 -18.98
C GLY A 70 -1.55 -4.98 -18.93
N VAL A 71 -1.89 -4.50 -17.74
CA VAL A 71 -2.62 -3.24 -17.53
C VAL A 71 -1.67 -2.19 -16.95
N GLN A 72 -1.72 -0.97 -17.47
CA GLN A 72 -1.06 0.19 -16.85
C GLN A 72 -2.05 0.89 -15.91
N PRO A 73 -1.81 0.89 -14.59
CA PRO A 73 -2.67 1.59 -13.65
C PRO A 73 -2.75 3.10 -13.97
N THR A 74 -3.97 3.62 -14.09
CA THR A 74 -4.24 5.03 -14.41
C THR A 74 -5.06 5.69 -13.31
N LEU A 75 -4.45 6.55 -12.50
CA LEU A 75 -5.09 7.17 -11.34
C LEU A 75 -5.56 8.59 -11.66
N ALA A 76 -6.78 8.94 -11.24
CA ALA A 76 -7.22 10.33 -11.26
C ALA A 76 -6.38 11.16 -10.29
N LYS A 77 -5.89 12.32 -10.74
CA LYS A 77 -5.08 13.22 -9.90
C LYS A 77 -5.82 13.69 -8.67
N SER A 78 -7.14 13.83 -8.72
CA SER A 78 -8.00 14.19 -7.58
C SER A 78 -8.02 13.13 -6.47
N ASN A 79 -7.69 11.87 -6.79
CA ASN A 79 -7.52 10.81 -5.78
C ASN A 79 -6.11 10.78 -5.19
N VAL A 80 -5.14 11.42 -5.84
CA VAL A 80 -3.73 11.43 -5.40
C VAL A 80 -3.38 12.74 -4.69
N PHE A 81 -3.76 13.88 -5.27
CA PHE A 81 -3.35 15.21 -4.83
C PHE A 81 -4.52 16.02 -4.24
N PRO A 82 -4.23 16.97 -3.32
CA PRO A 82 -2.95 17.13 -2.61
C PRO A 82 -2.61 15.91 -1.76
N LEU A 83 -1.31 15.62 -1.60
CA LEU A 83 -0.86 14.52 -0.74
C LEU A 83 -1.24 14.81 0.71
N ILE A 84 -1.59 13.76 1.44
CA ILE A 84 -1.85 13.82 2.88
C ILE A 84 -0.77 13.02 3.61
N ILE A 85 -0.43 13.44 4.82
CA ILE A 85 0.60 12.78 5.62
C ILE A 85 -0.01 11.62 6.38
N ARG A 86 0.58 10.42 6.24
CA ARG A 86 0.11 9.19 6.90
C ARG A 86 1.27 8.47 7.60
N PRO A 87 1.01 7.71 8.68
CA PRO A 87 2.05 6.95 9.35
C PRO A 87 2.57 5.83 8.44
N PHE A 88 3.88 5.65 8.43
CA PHE A 88 4.57 4.52 7.84
C PHE A 88 5.72 4.14 8.76
N TYR A 89 5.53 3.05 9.52
CA TYR A 89 6.43 2.64 10.60
C TYR A 89 6.64 3.78 11.62
N LYS A 90 7.88 4.25 11.81
CA LYS A 90 8.25 5.33 12.73
C LYS A 90 8.17 6.73 12.10
N HIS A 91 7.77 6.83 10.84
CA HIS A 91 7.77 8.07 10.07
C HIS A 91 6.38 8.46 9.62
N TRP A 92 6.22 9.73 9.29
CA TRP A 92 5.04 10.28 8.65
C TRP A 92 5.42 10.68 7.25
N VAL A 93 4.78 10.08 6.24
CA VAL A 93 5.17 10.21 4.84
C VAL A 93 4.00 10.69 3.98
N PRO A 94 4.28 11.38 2.85
CA PRO A 94 3.25 11.72 1.89
C PRO A 94 2.57 10.47 1.31
N ALA A 95 1.25 10.46 1.34
CA ALA A 95 0.41 9.42 0.78
C ALA A 95 -0.69 10.04 -0.11
N PRO A 96 -1.26 9.26 -1.04
CA PRO A 96 -2.39 9.71 -1.84
C PRO A 96 -3.53 10.23 -0.99
N ARG A 97 -4.16 11.31 -1.45
CA ARG A 97 -5.34 11.93 -0.83
C ARG A 97 -6.44 10.93 -0.49
N ASN A 98 -6.77 10.07 -1.44
CA ASN A 98 -7.80 9.04 -1.34
C ASN A 98 -7.16 7.66 -1.48
N VAL A 99 -6.43 7.24 -0.44
CA VAL A 99 -5.73 5.95 -0.41
C VAL A 99 -6.67 4.80 -0.79
N PHE A 100 -7.89 4.80 -0.28
CA PHE A 100 -8.88 3.77 -0.58
C PHE A 100 -9.15 3.62 -2.09
N ALA A 101 -9.42 4.72 -2.80
CA ALA A 101 -9.63 4.65 -4.25
C ALA A 101 -8.37 4.23 -5.02
N VAL A 102 -7.17 4.55 -4.52
CA VAL A 102 -5.91 4.13 -5.15
C VAL A 102 -5.68 2.62 -4.99
N ILE A 103 -5.92 2.07 -3.79
CA ILE A 103 -5.68 0.64 -3.52
C ILE A 103 -6.75 -0.27 -4.12
N THR A 104 -8.00 0.19 -4.25
CA THR A 104 -9.10 -0.61 -4.82
C THR A 104 -9.20 -0.48 -6.34
N GLN A 105 -8.47 0.46 -6.95
CA GLN A 105 -8.50 0.72 -8.39
C GLN A 105 -8.33 -0.53 -9.29
N PRO A 106 -7.46 -1.51 -8.95
CA PRO A 106 -7.29 -2.68 -9.82
C PRO A 106 -8.57 -3.48 -10.01
N LYS A 107 -9.49 -3.46 -9.03
CA LYS A 107 -10.78 -4.16 -9.07
C LYS A 107 -11.81 -3.48 -8.14
N PRO A 108 -12.39 -2.34 -8.52
CA PRO A 108 -13.25 -1.54 -7.64
C PRO A 108 -14.50 -2.27 -7.15
N ASP A 109 -14.99 -3.24 -7.93
CA ASP A 109 -16.20 -4.02 -7.60
C ASP A 109 -15.88 -5.38 -6.96
N ASN A 110 -14.61 -5.73 -6.79
CA ASN A 110 -14.23 -7.04 -6.29
C ASN A 110 -13.83 -7.00 -4.82
N VAL A 111 -14.66 -7.60 -3.99
CA VAL A 111 -14.57 -7.58 -2.53
C VAL A 111 -13.89 -8.83 -1.96
N ASP A 112 -13.39 -9.70 -2.83
CA ASP A 112 -12.63 -10.86 -2.40
C ASP A 112 -11.21 -10.45 -1.97
N CYS A 113 -10.68 -11.20 -1.02
CA CYS A 113 -9.29 -11.14 -0.61
C CYS A 113 -8.48 -12.09 -1.50
N TYR A 114 -7.27 -11.65 -1.89
CA TYR A 114 -6.42 -12.37 -2.84
C TYR A 114 -5.04 -12.66 -2.26
N THR A 115 -4.47 -13.81 -2.61
CA THR A 115 -3.02 -13.99 -2.50
C THR A 115 -2.29 -13.18 -3.57
N PRO A 116 -1.07 -12.68 -3.32
CA PRO A 116 -0.25 -12.09 -4.37
C PRO A 116 -0.05 -13.07 -5.53
N GLY A 117 -0.18 -12.59 -6.77
CA GLY A 117 0.10 -13.37 -7.99
C GLY A 117 1.58 -13.43 -8.36
N TRP A 118 2.45 -12.79 -7.58
CA TRP A 118 3.87 -12.67 -7.85
C TRP A 118 4.68 -12.78 -6.56
N SER A 119 5.75 -13.56 -6.60
CA SER A 119 6.74 -13.60 -5.52
C SER A 119 7.81 -12.57 -5.79
N HIS A 120 7.78 -11.43 -5.10
CA HIS A 120 8.83 -10.42 -5.24
C HIS A 120 10.21 -10.91 -4.74
N ALA A 121 10.25 -11.89 -3.83
CA ALA A 121 11.51 -12.44 -3.36
C ALA A 121 12.25 -13.23 -4.45
N PHE A 122 11.53 -14.06 -5.20
CA PHE A 122 12.10 -14.91 -6.24
C PHE A 122 11.93 -14.35 -7.66
N GLU A 123 11.12 -13.28 -7.80
CA GLU A 123 10.70 -12.68 -9.07
C GLU A 123 10.08 -13.71 -10.02
N THR A 124 9.15 -14.50 -9.47
CA THR A 124 8.43 -15.56 -10.18
C THR A 124 6.92 -15.45 -10.00
N PRO A 125 6.11 -15.87 -11.00
CA PRO A 125 4.67 -15.98 -10.84
C PRO A 125 4.28 -16.92 -9.68
N LEU A 126 3.18 -16.59 -9.01
CA LEU A 126 2.51 -17.45 -8.04
C LEU A 126 1.06 -17.70 -8.47
N GLN A 127 0.52 -18.85 -8.09
CA GLN A 127 -0.89 -19.12 -8.30
C GLN A 127 -1.73 -18.20 -7.41
N ARG A 128 -2.52 -17.33 -8.03
CA ARG A 128 -3.47 -16.46 -7.33
C ARG A 128 -4.65 -17.28 -6.83
N ARG A 129 -5.03 -17.07 -5.57
CA ARG A 129 -6.24 -17.62 -4.95
C ARG A 129 -7.10 -16.47 -4.43
N SER A 130 -8.41 -16.68 -4.38
CA SER A 130 -9.36 -15.70 -3.87
C SER A 130 -10.39 -16.32 -2.94
N MET A 131 -10.93 -15.51 -2.04
CA MET A 131 -12.11 -15.84 -1.23
C MET A 131 -12.74 -14.57 -0.66
N PRO A 132 -14.01 -14.62 -0.23
CA PRO A 132 -14.66 -13.50 0.45
C PRO A 132 -13.84 -13.03 1.66
N CYS A 133 -13.57 -11.72 1.77
CA CYS A 133 -12.76 -11.16 2.84
C CYS A 133 -13.36 -11.41 4.24
N ASN A 134 -14.69 -11.43 4.37
CA ASN A 134 -15.36 -11.72 5.64
C ASN A 134 -15.00 -13.10 6.23
N LYS A 135 -14.69 -14.10 5.38
CA LYS A 135 -14.23 -15.43 5.82
C LYS A 135 -12.84 -15.39 6.46
N LEU A 136 -12.09 -14.31 6.28
CA LEU A 136 -10.76 -14.10 6.84
C LEU A 136 -10.74 -13.19 8.07
N ALA A 137 -11.88 -12.60 8.45
CA ALA A 137 -11.99 -11.61 9.53
C ALA A 137 -11.50 -12.10 10.91
N HIS A 138 -11.57 -13.42 11.15
CA HIS A 138 -11.10 -14.03 12.40
C HIS A 138 -9.59 -14.33 12.41
N ARG A 139 -8.94 -14.31 11.24
CA ARG A 139 -7.54 -14.71 11.06
C ARG A 139 -6.63 -13.54 10.71
N TYR A 140 -7.14 -12.57 9.95
CA TYR A 140 -6.41 -11.38 9.53
C TYR A 140 -7.13 -10.13 10.00
N ALA A 141 -6.35 -9.11 10.32
CA ALA A 141 -6.90 -7.84 10.74
C ALA A 141 -7.29 -6.98 9.53
N PHE A 142 -8.40 -6.25 9.66
CA PHE A 142 -8.96 -5.36 8.64
C PHE A 142 -8.99 -3.92 9.16
N VAL A 143 -8.97 -2.95 8.23
CA VAL A 143 -9.06 -1.54 8.58
C VAL A 143 -10.52 -1.10 8.55
N GLU A 144 -11.05 -0.76 9.72
CA GLU A 144 -12.36 -0.16 9.87
C GLU A 144 -12.24 1.37 9.88
N HIS A 145 -13.11 2.04 9.14
CA HIS A 145 -13.18 3.51 9.09
C HIS A 145 -14.45 3.98 9.79
N SER A 146 -14.33 5.02 10.60
CA SER A 146 -15.48 5.66 11.23
C SER A 146 -15.28 7.18 11.35
N PRO A 147 -16.32 7.99 11.12
CA PRO A 147 -16.21 9.44 11.32
C PRO A 147 -15.97 9.75 12.80
N LEU A 148 -15.11 10.72 13.09
CA LEU A 148 -14.86 11.15 14.47
C LEU A 148 -15.99 12.05 15.02
N TYR A 149 -16.57 12.87 14.15
CA TYR A 149 -17.62 13.83 14.49
C TYR A 149 -18.87 13.53 13.66
N LYS A 150 -20.06 13.85 14.19
CA LYS A 150 -21.31 13.73 13.44
C LYS A 150 -21.37 14.85 12.38
N ASN A 151 -22.09 14.60 11.29
CA ASN A 151 -22.22 15.45 10.08
C ASN A 151 -22.67 16.92 10.31
N GLY A 152 -22.81 17.41 11.54
CA GLY A 152 -23.18 18.78 11.89
C GLY A 152 -22.11 19.62 12.59
N GLU A 153 -20.94 19.07 12.92
CA GLU A 153 -19.87 19.79 13.65
C GLU A 153 -18.68 20.22 12.77
N GLN A 154 -18.68 19.82 11.50
CA GLN A 154 -17.59 20.12 10.56
C GLN A 154 -18.05 21.10 9.49
N ASP A 155 -17.27 22.17 9.33
CA ASP A 155 -17.51 23.23 8.36
C ASP A 155 -17.73 22.64 6.95
N ASN A 156 -18.85 23.01 6.34
CA ASN A 156 -19.44 22.30 5.19
C ASN A 156 -18.61 22.45 3.90
N LEU A 157 -17.54 23.26 3.95
CA LEU A 157 -16.68 23.63 2.83
C LEU A 157 -15.52 22.66 2.57
N SER A 158 -15.11 21.84 3.55
CA SER A 158 -14.03 20.86 3.34
C SER A 158 -14.58 19.48 2.96
N ASP A 159 -14.06 18.93 1.87
CA ASP A 159 -14.31 17.55 1.46
C ASP A 159 -13.45 16.53 2.21
N LEU A 160 -12.53 17.00 3.06
CA LEU A 160 -11.78 16.21 4.03
C LEU A 160 -12.47 16.26 5.41
N VAL A 161 -12.46 15.12 6.09
CA VAL A 161 -13.01 14.98 7.44
C VAL A 161 -12.02 14.26 8.35
N TRP A 162 -12.10 14.58 9.63
CA TRP A 162 -11.46 13.78 10.67
C TRP A 162 -12.15 12.43 10.82
N LEU A 163 -11.36 11.37 10.68
CA LEU A 163 -11.83 10.00 10.82
C LEU A 163 -10.90 9.21 11.76
N ARG A 164 -11.46 8.11 12.24
CA ARG A 164 -10.78 7.11 13.05
C ARG A 164 -10.62 5.86 12.20
N GLU A 165 -9.38 5.41 12.05
CA GLU A 165 -9.08 4.09 11.48
C GLU A 165 -8.68 3.14 12.58
N ARG A 166 -9.30 1.96 12.59
CA ARG A 166 -9.02 0.91 13.56
C ARG A 166 -8.58 -0.34 12.82
N LEU A 167 -7.46 -0.91 13.25
CA LEU A 167 -7.06 -2.24 12.82
C LEU A 167 -7.79 -3.26 13.69
N ILE A 168 -8.80 -3.92 13.14
CA ILE A 168 -9.69 -4.84 13.87
C ILE A 168 -9.40 -6.29 13.49
N LEU A 169 -9.35 -7.19 14.47
CA LEU A 169 -9.29 -8.65 14.29
C LEU A 169 -10.48 -9.28 15.01
N GLY A 170 -11.43 -9.81 14.24
CA GLY A 170 -12.77 -10.13 14.76
C GLY A 170 -13.40 -8.91 15.43
N ASN A 171 -13.67 -9.02 16.73
CA ASN A 171 -14.28 -7.93 17.52
C ASN A 171 -13.26 -7.10 18.32
N ARG A 172 -11.95 -7.34 18.13
CA ARG A 172 -10.89 -6.68 18.91
C ARG A 172 -10.20 -5.61 18.07
N SER A 173 -10.12 -4.39 18.60
CA SER A 173 -9.21 -3.35 18.08
C SER A 173 -7.79 -3.64 18.54
N ILE A 174 -6.85 -3.74 17.61
CA ILE A 174 -5.42 -3.95 17.85
C ILE A 174 -4.66 -2.62 17.83
N HIS A 175 -5.09 -1.70 16.96
CA HIS A 175 -4.47 -0.39 16.80
C HIS A 175 -5.52 0.63 16.35
N GLU A 176 -5.34 1.89 16.73
CA GLU A 176 -6.21 2.99 16.34
C GLU A 176 -5.35 4.20 15.94
N ILE A 177 -5.75 4.89 14.88
CA ILE A 177 -5.23 6.20 14.53
C ILE A 177 -6.36 7.16 14.16
N ARG A 178 -6.11 8.45 14.41
CA ARG A 178 -6.98 9.56 14.02
C ARG A 178 -6.27 10.38 12.94
N LEU A 179 -6.93 10.56 11.81
CA LEU A 179 -6.35 11.24 10.66
C LEU A 179 -7.42 11.90 9.82
N VAL A 180 -6.99 12.64 8.79
CA VAL A 180 -7.87 13.28 7.82
C VAL A 180 -7.93 12.45 6.54
N ALA A 181 -9.13 12.28 5.97
CA ALA A 181 -9.31 11.72 4.63
C ALA A 181 -10.61 12.23 3.98
N PRO A 182 -10.83 11.95 2.68
CA PRO A 182 -12.06 12.33 1.99
C PRO A 182 -13.30 11.78 2.69
N ARG A 183 -14.36 12.59 2.76
CA ARG A 183 -15.61 12.26 3.47
C ARG A 183 -16.20 10.89 3.09
N GLN A 184 -16.15 10.53 1.81
CA GLN A 184 -16.62 9.24 1.31
C GLN A 184 -15.91 8.02 1.92
N VAL A 185 -14.66 8.17 2.36
CA VAL A 185 -13.89 7.08 2.99
C VAL A 185 -14.40 6.80 4.41
N ALA A 186 -15.02 7.76 5.07
CA ALA A 186 -15.57 7.59 6.42
C ALA A 186 -16.75 6.59 6.49
N HIS A 187 -17.30 6.19 5.34
CA HIS A 187 -18.43 5.27 5.23
C HIS A 187 -18.08 4.00 4.46
N VAL A 188 -16.81 3.58 4.47
CA VAL A 188 -16.38 2.33 3.84
C VAL A 188 -16.70 1.14 4.74
N ASP A 189 -17.45 0.17 4.23
CA ASP A 189 -17.64 -1.11 4.89
C ASP A 189 -16.31 -1.86 5.01
N THR A 190 -16.07 -2.44 6.19
CA THR A 190 -14.78 -3.04 6.53
C THR A 190 -14.50 -4.35 5.80
N TYR A 191 -15.52 -5.14 5.52
CA TYR A 191 -15.38 -6.47 4.94
C TYR A 191 -15.81 -6.53 3.48
N GLU A 192 -16.74 -5.66 3.10
CA GLU A 192 -17.14 -5.47 1.72
C GLU A 192 -16.23 -4.49 0.99
N MET A 193 -15.38 -3.70 1.68
CA MET A 193 -14.47 -2.74 1.04
C MET A 193 -15.21 -1.89 -0.01
N ARG A 194 -16.37 -1.36 0.35
CA ARG A 194 -17.23 -0.52 -0.50
C ARG A 194 -17.78 0.64 0.30
N VAL A 195 -17.98 1.79 -0.35
CA VAL A 195 -18.62 2.94 0.29
C VAL A 195 -20.11 2.63 0.46
N VAL A 196 -20.55 2.60 1.71
CA VAL A 196 -21.97 2.47 2.08
C VAL A 196 -22.58 3.87 2.03
N ARG A 197 -23.59 4.06 1.17
CA ARG A 197 -24.39 5.30 1.21
C ARG A 197 -25.30 5.21 2.44
N LEU A 198 -25.16 6.17 3.35
CA LEU A 198 -26.14 6.44 4.40
C LEU A 198 -27.32 7.22 3.83
#